data_AF-A0A1G6ZZ08-F1
#
_entry.id   AF-A0A1G6ZZ08-F1
#
_cell.length_a   1.000
_cell.length_b   1.000
_cell.length_c   1.000
_cell.angle_alpha   90.00
_cell.angle_beta   90.00
_cell.angle_gamma   90.00
#
_symmetry.space_group_name_H-M   'P 1'
#
loop_
_entity.id
_entity.type
_entity.pdbx_description
1 polymer ?
#
loop_
_entity_poly.entity_id
_entity_poly.type
_entity_poly.pdbx_seq_one_letter_code
_entity_poly.pdbx_strand_id
1 'polypeptide(L)'
;MIYELEITISRGAGARRLIQVDGEMAFGQLHEVVQSAFEWERGHVFHFRRERSSGEQIPIPEEQKVADALKEGDEVRYSYFADGEWGHRLTVKSVQPKTPANSEPNAAYPRCLEAEGELPHKYTVPPMFIEPGIRTPDDLTLDINIAFIRFDGIPTLYEVNGTWSGSDEFRREEVPVSDEQLTRFNEFRSGWKGLLQEVLAAMKLLYGARSWEYLNGRQVIFLEFGDGEEPLFIRVLGHEEDEFGLVVYSGWDGYRHLCKELEGKLTDQERIHGFRGVYATFVNKRELNPLIRRIYKELGYTFKQSGWPLLEAIEPGWLPQLPRPQDAEHLLHAIGAVRALLKSSSDFSALPVFRPGGKMIGFVAEDSGAMKGGIVDAPDIPAERVPGIRVTDYTVKCLKNLPRSEQRIEYDLSLAEVYGREPVIQRLFHPLLLASADADTGRMIHSKFLSMTDPDILAQAMFADVLIHVLKSLPAEVRLTAGTARRLGPLLGMLGIRERIVHRLPGVEKAREAEVAKVEGYFSL
;
A
#
# COMPACT_ATOMS: atom_id res chain seq x y z
N MET A 1 -18.70 -23.61 -3.49
CA MET A 1 -20.08 -23.04 -3.41
C MET A 1 -19.95 -21.53 -3.37
N ILE A 2 -20.97 -20.78 -3.77
CA ILE A 2 -21.01 -19.31 -3.63
C ILE A 2 -21.98 -19.00 -2.49
N TYR A 3 -21.52 -18.22 -1.52
CA TYR A 3 -22.30 -17.83 -0.35
C TYR A 3 -22.68 -16.36 -0.49
N GLU A 4 -23.98 -16.08 -0.42
CA GLU A 4 -24.49 -14.71 -0.33
C GLU A 4 -24.71 -14.36 1.14
N LEU A 5 -23.97 -13.36 1.61
CA LEU A 5 -23.90 -12.94 2.99
C LEU A 5 -24.44 -11.52 3.11
N GLU A 6 -25.49 -11.36 3.91
CA GLU A 6 -25.95 -10.04 4.34
C GLU A 6 -25.27 -9.69 5.66
N ILE A 7 -24.53 -8.59 5.68
CA ILE A 7 -23.84 -8.09 6.85
C ILE A 7 -24.51 -6.80 7.30
N THR A 8 -24.91 -6.74 8.56
CA THR A 8 -25.53 -5.57 9.18
C THR A 8 -24.82 -5.20 10.47
N ILE A 9 -24.71 -3.90 10.74
CA ILE A 9 -24.15 -3.39 11.99
C ILE A 9 -25.27 -3.19 13.01
N SER A 10 -25.11 -3.82 14.19
CA SER A 10 -26.14 -3.82 15.25
C SER A 10 -26.30 -2.49 16.00
N ARG A 11 -25.35 -1.55 15.86
CA ARG A 11 -25.38 -0.20 16.46
C ARG A 11 -24.90 0.85 15.47
N GLY A 12 -25.77 1.76 15.02
CA GLY A 12 -25.43 2.84 14.10
C GLY A 12 -26.50 3.07 13.03
N ALA A 13 -26.17 3.79 11.97
CA ALA A 13 -27.07 4.23 10.88
C ALA A 13 -27.61 3.08 9.99
N GLY A 14 -27.62 1.83 10.45
CA GLY A 14 -28.24 0.71 9.73
C GLY A 14 -27.49 0.26 8.48
N ALA A 15 -26.17 0.49 8.40
CA ALA A 15 -25.36 0.07 7.25
C ALA A 15 -25.50 -1.43 7.00
N ARG A 16 -25.79 -1.76 5.74
CA ARG A 16 -25.99 -3.11 5.23
C ARG A 16 -25.12 -3.34 4.00
N ARG A 17 -24.52 -4.52 3.91
CA ARG A 17 -23.78 -5.00 2.73
C ARG A 17 -24.31 -6.37 2.36
N LEU A 18 -24.67 -6.58 1.10
CA LEU A 18 -24.96 -7.88 0.53
C LEU A 18 -23.78 -8.27 -0.34
N ILE A 19 -22.99 -9.24 0.13
CA ILE A 19 -21.76 -9.67 -0.54
C ILE A 19 -21.86 -11.14 -0.93
N GLN A 20 -21.15 -11.53 -1.97
CA GLN A 20 -20.92 -12.92 -2.30
C GLN A 20 -19.46 -13.29 -2.11
N VAL A 21 -19.23 -14.44 -1.50
CA VAL A 21 -17.90 -15.00 -1.24
C VAL A 21 -17.81 -16.45 -1.72
N ASP A 22 -16.60 -16.91 -2.02
CA ASP A 22 -16.37 -18.33 -2.28
C ASP A 22 -16.43 -19.10 -0.96
N GLY A 23 -17.15 -20.23 -0.94
CA GLY A 23 -17.24 -21.11 0.21
C GLY A 23 -15.89 -21.71 0.62
N GLU A 24 -14.92 -21.77 -0.29
CA GLU A 24 -13.56 -22.22 0.02
C GLU A 24 -12.73 -21.16 0.78
N MET A 25 -13.23 -19.93 0.89
CA MET A 25 -12.61 -18.84 1.65
C MET A 25 -12.55 -19.18 3.15
N ALA A 26 -11.42 -18.88 3.79
CA ALA A 26 -11.26 -19.02 5.24
C ALA A 26 -11.91 -17.84 6.00
N PHE A 27 -12.30 -18.03 7.26
CA PHE A 27 -12.88 -16.95 8.07
C PHE A 27 -11.93 -15.77 8.31
N GLY A 28 -10.62 -15.99 8.37
CA GLY A 28 -9.62 -14.92 8.38
C GLY A 28 -9.63 -14.09 7.11
N GLN A 29 -9.89 -14.70 5.95
CA GLN A 29 -10.09 -13.97 4.69
C GLN A 29 -11.46 -13.25 4.68
N LEU A 30 -12.51 -13.88 5.21
CA LEU A 30 -13.83 -13.25 5.36
C LEU A 30 -13.77 -12.01 6.26
N HIS A 31 -12.97 -12.02 7.33
CA HIS A 31 -12.71 -10.82 8.14
C HIS A 31 -12.25 -9.66 7.27
N GLU A 32 -11.31 -9.90 6.36
CA GLU A 32 -10.74 -8.88 5.49
C GLU A 32 -11.73 -8.39 4.43
N VAL A 33 -12.62 -9.26 3.96
CA VAL A 33 -13.76 -8.87 3.11
C VAL A 33 -14.70 -7.94 3.89
N VAL A 34 -15.01 -8.27 5.14
CA VAL A 34 -15.85 -7.42 6.01
C VAL A 34 -15.15 -6.09 6.28
N GLN A 35 -13.85 -6.06 6.60
CA GLN A 35 -13.09 -4.82 6.80
C GLN A 35 -13.12 -3.93 5.55
N SER A 36 -12.92 -4.51 4.36
CA SER A 36 -13.04 -3.78 3.09
C SER A 36 -14.44 -3.22 2.86
N ALA A 37 -15.47 -4.04 3.05
CA ALA A 37 -16.86 -3.65 2.78
C ALA A 37 -17.38 -2.53 3.71
N PHE A 38 -16.73 -2.39 4.87
CA PHE A 38 -17.04 -1.40 5.88
C PHE A 38 -15.92 -0.37 6.08
N GLU A 39 -14.97 -0.25 5.15
CA GLU A 39 -13.96 0.83 5.16
C GLU A 39 -13.19 0.95 6.49
N TRP A 40 -12.91 -0.19 7.12
CA TRP A 40 -12.29 -0.25 8.44
C TRP A 40 -10.80 -0.51 8.40
N GLU A 41 -10.10 0.10 9.35
CA GLU A 41 -8.68 -0.10 9.56
C GLU A 41 -8.45 -1.29 10.45
N ARG A 42 -7.53 -2.19 10.05
CA ARG A 42 -7.06 -3.44 10.68
C ARG A 42 -6.35 -3.26 12.04
N GLY A 43 -6.84 -2.35 12.87
CA GLY A 43 -6.26 -1.94 14.13
C GLY A 43 -6.65 -2.75 15.37
N HIS A 44 -7.61 -3.70 15.29
CA HIS A 44 -8.13 -4.38 16.48
C HIS A 44 -8.27 -5.90 16.31
N VAL A 45 -8.33 -6.61 17.45
CA VAL A 45 -8.60 -8.05 17.51
C VAL A 45 -10.03 -8.33 17.04
N PHE A 46 -10.23 -9.44 16.32
CA PHE A 46 -11.54 -9.84 15.80
C PHE A 46 -11.89 -11.28 16.16
N HIS A 47 -13.19 -11.60 16.22
CA HIS A 47 -13.68 -12.96 16.42
C HIS A 47 -15.00 -13.20 15.68
N PHE A 48 -15.17 -14.40 15.13
CA PHE A 48 -16.45 -14.91 14.64
C PHE A 48 -17.05 -15.89 15.64
N ARG A 49 -18.35 -15.79 15.89
CA ARG A 49 -19.09 -16.70 16.77
C ARG A 49 -20.42 -17.09 16.14
N ARG A 50 -20.76 -18.38 16.21
CA ARG A 50 -22.10 -18.87 15.87
C ARG A 50 -22.90 -19.16 17.12
N GLU A 51 -24.19 -18.94 17.05
CA GLU A 51 -25.12 -19.26 18.13
C GLU A 51 -25.72 -20.65 17.92
N ARG A 52 -25.66 -21.52 18.94
CA ARG A 52 -26.41 -22.79 18.93
C ARG A 52 -27.87 -22.54 19.28
N SER A 53 -28.73 -23.51 18.96
CA SER A 53 -30.13 -23.55 19.44
C SER A 53 -30.27 -23.50 20.97
N SER A 54 -29.20 -23.81 21.72
CA SER A 54 -29.10 -23.67 23.18
C SER A 54 -28.74 -22.26 23.66
N GLY A 55 -28.47 -21.30 22.76
CA GLY A 55 -27.97 -19.95 23.08
C GLY A 55 -26.46 -19.86 23.36
N GLU A 56 -25.75 -20.99 23.32
CA GLU A 56 -24.29 -21.05 23.47
C GLU A 56 -23.58 -20.42 22.25
N GLN A 57 -22.63 -19.53 22.49
CA GLN A 57 -21.81 -18.88 21.46
C GLN A 57 -20.51 -19.65 21.25
N ILE A 58 -20.31 -20.19 20.05
CA ILE A 58 -19.15 -21.01 19.71
C ILE A 58 -18.22 -20.22 18.80
N PRO A 59 -16.93 -20.05 19.16
CA PRO A 59 -15.96 -19.40 18.30
C PRO A 59 -15.72 -20.22 17.02
N ILE A 60 -15.58 -19.53 15.90
CA ILE A 60 -15.19 -20.11 14.61
C ILE A 60 -13.70 -19.78 14.41
N PRO A 61 -12.81 -20.78 14.29
CA PRO A 61 -11.40 -20.56 13.99
C PRO A 61 -11.20 -19.82 12.66
N GLU A 62 -10.15 -19.01 12.58
CA GLU A 62 -9.86 -18.18 11.40
C GLU A 62 -9.50 -19.01 10.16
N GLU A 63 -8.90 -20.19 10.37
CA GLU A 63 -8.48 -21.11 9.31
C GLU A 63 -9.63 -21.97 8.79
N GLN A 64 -10.78 -21.98 9.47
CA GLN A 64 -11.93 -22.76 9.03
C GLN A 64 -12.51 -22.13 7.75
N LYS A 65 -12.94 -22.96 6.80
CA LYS A 65 -13.60 -22.48 5.58
C LYS A 65 -15.06 -22.10 5.83
N VAL A 66 -15.55 -21.13 5.08
CA VAL A 66 -16.97 -20.70 5.09
C VAL A 66 -17.88 -21.89 4.81
N ALA A 67 -17.56 -22.72 3.82
CA ALA A 67 -18.35 -23.89 3.44
C ALA A 67 -18.43 -24.97 4.52
N ASP A 68 -17.40 -25.07 5.36
CA ASP A 68 -17.34 -26.05 6.44
C ASP A 68 -18.11 -25.59 7.69
N ALA A 69 -18.28 -24.27 7.85
CA ALA A 69 -18.89 -23.69 9.04
C ALA A 69 -20.35 -23.30 8.86
N LEU A 70 -20.75 -22.86 7.65
CA LEU A 70 -22.03 -22.19 7.41
C LEU A 70 -22.92 -22.89 6.38
N LYS A 71 -24.23 -22.76 6.59
CA LYS A 71 -25.32 -23.18 5.72
C LYS A 71 -26.28 -22.03 5.46
N GLU A 72 -27.11 -22.18 4.44
CA GLU A 72 -28.19 -21.23 4.15
C GLU A 72 -29.09 -21.02 5.38
N GLY A 73 -29.36 -19.76 5.71
CA GLY A 73 -30.12 -19.36 6.90
C GLY A 73 -29.31 -19.23 8.19
N ASP A 74 -28.04 -19.64 8.22
CA ASP A 74 -27.21 -19.48 9.41
C ASP A 74 -26.94 -17.99 9.71
N GLU A 75 -26.80 -17.69 11.00
CA GLU A 75 -26.43 -16.38 11.50
C GLU A 75 -25.12 -16.46 12.32
N VAL A 76 -24.20 -15.54 12.02
CA VAL A 76 -22.90 -15.43 12.68
C VAL A 76 -22.76 -14.03 13.26
N ARG A 77 -22.25 -13.96 14.48
CA ARG A 77 -21.79 -12.71 15.09
C ARG A 77 -20.33 -12.50 14.77
N TYR A 78 -20.03 -11.40 14.11
CA TYR A 78 -18.66 -10.94 13.90
C TYR A 78 -18.38 -9.75 14.82
N SER A 79 -17.38 -9.89 15.68
CA SER A 79 -16.98 -8.86 16.64
C SER A 79 -15.61 -8.33 16.29
N TYR A 80 -15.48 -7.02 16.34
CA TYR A 80 -14.23 -6.27 16.17
C TYR A 80 -14.02 -5.47 17.45
N PHE A 81 -12.80 -5.45 18.02
CA PHE A 81 -12.48 -4.89 19.36
C PHE A 81 -12.76 -5.82 20.57
N ALA A 82 -11.94 -5.71 21.62
CA ALA A 82 -11.93 -6.61 22.78
C ALA A 82 -13.04 -6.37 23.83
N ASP A 83 -13.75 -5.24 23.76
CA ASP A 83 -14.82 -4.86 24.70
C ASP A 83 -16.24 -5.16 24.18
N GLY A 84 -16.36 -5.67 22.94
CA GLY A 84 -17.63 -6.13 22.38
C GLY A 84 -18.58 -5.02 21.93
N GLU A 85 -18.11 -3.77 21.76
CA GLU A 85 -18.97 -2.68 21.30
C GLU A 85 -19.35 -2.75 19.80
N TRP A 86 -18.65 -3.56 18.99
CA TRP A 86 -18.78 -3.60 17.53
C TRP A 86 -19.29 -4.96 17.03
N GLY A 87 -20.57 -5.22 17.26
CA GLY A 87 -21.24 -6.44 16.83
C GLY A 87 -21.84 -6.32 15.43
N HIS A 88 -21.43 -7.22 14.54
CA HIS A 88 -22.06 -7.44 13.24
C HIS A 88 -22.91 -8.67 13.30
N ARG A 89 -24.01 -8.61 12.56
CA ARG A 89 -24.79 -9.78 12.23
C ARG A 89 -24.54 -10.12 10.77
N LEU A 90 -24.07 -11.33 10.54
CA LEU A 90 -23.78 -11.86 9.22
C LEU A 90 -24.73 -13.03 8.98
N THR A 91 -25.63 -12.86 8.00
CA THR A 91 -26.71 -13.80 7.70
C THR A 91 -26.46 -14.43 6.34
N VAL A 92 -26.48 -15.76 6.24
CA VAL A 92 -26.36 -16.46 4.96
C VAL A 92 -27.71 -16.46 4.24
N LYS A 93 -27.85 -15.65 3.19
CA LYS A 93 -29.10 -15.50 2.44
C LYS A 93 -29.34 -16.63 1.46
N SER A 94 -28.29 -17.04 0.74
CA SER A 94 -28.37 -18.16 -0.19
C SER A 94 -27.02 -18.85 -0.33
N VAL A 95 -27.06 -20.15 -0.65
CA VAL A 95 -25.87 -20.92 -1.01
C VAL A 95 -26.08 -21.56 -2.37
N GLN A 96 -25.25 -21.20 -3.34
CA GLN A 96 -25.40 -21.64 -4.72
C GLN A 96 -24.22 -22.52 -5.17
N PRO A 97 -24.45 -23.57 -5.98
CA PRO A 97 -23.36 -24.31 -6.61
C PRO A 97 -22.57 -23.41 -7.55
N LYS A 98 -21.24 -23.51 -7.54
CA LYS A 98 -20.39 -22.80 -8.49
C LYS A 98 -20.44 -23.55 -9.82
N THR A 99 -21.14 -23.02 -10.82
CA THR A 99 -21.30 -23.63 -12.15
C THR A 99 -20.90 -22.65 -13.24
N PRO A 100 -20.43 -23.10 -14.42
CA PRO A 100 -20.08 -22.20 -15.53
C PRO A 100 -21.21 -21.25 -15.99
N ALA A 101 -22.46 -21.51 -15.60
CA ALA A 101 -23.64 -20.71 -15.95
C ALA A 101 -24.01 -19.64 -14.90
N ASN A 102 -23.57 -19.78 -13.64
CA ASN A 102 -23.84 -18.82 -12.56
C ASN A 102 -22.55 -18.28 -11.89
N SER A 103 -21.40 -18.82 -12.26
CA SER A 103 -20.12 -18.14 -12.20
C SER A 103 -19.75 -17.80 -13.64
N GLU A 104 -19.63 -16.52 -13.98
CA GLU A 104 -19.05 -16.16 -15.28
C GLU A 104 -17.69 -16.85 -15.41
N PRO A 105 -17.30 -17.29 -16.62
CA PRO A 105 -15.93 -17.73 -16.85
C PRO A 105 -15.00 -16.57 -16.48
N ASN A 106 -14.31 -16.67 -15.34
CA ASN A 106 -13.47 -15.64 -14.69
C ASN A 106 -14.15 -14.68 -13.69
N ALA A 107 -15.37 -14.93 -13.19
CA ALA A 107 -15.93 -14.15 -12.09
C ALA A 107 -15.06 -14.28 -10.81
N ALA A 108 -14.53 -13.16 -10.34
CA ALA A 108 -13.76 -13.05 -9.11
C ALA A 108 -14.70 -12.90 -7.89
N TYR A 109 -14.30 -13.48 -6.77
CA TYR A 109 -14.98 -13.33 -5.47
C TYR A 109 -13.93 -12.82 -4.47
N PRO A 110 -14.30 -11.91 -3.54
CA PRO A 110 -15.65 -11.48 -3.20
C PRO A 110 -16.24 -10.44 -4.17
N ARG A 111 -17.57 -10.31 -4.16
CA ARG A 111 -18.29 -9.23 -4.86
C ARG A 111 -19.37 -8.63 -3.97
N CYS A 112 -19.57 -7.32 -4.04
CA CYS A 112 -20.70 -6.64 -3.43
C CYS A 112 -21.85 -6.56 -4.43
N LEU A 113 -23.01 -7.08 -4.05
CA LEU A 113 -24.23 -7.01 -4.86
C LEU A 113 -25.03 -5.75 -4.55
N GLU A 114 -25.13 -5.41 -3.27
CA GLU A 114 -25.90 -4.27 -2.78
C GLU A 114 -25.20 -3.69 -1.55
N ALA A 115 -25.12 -2.37 -1.45
CA ALA A 115 -24.63 -1.68 -0.28
C ALA A 115 -25.58 -0.53 0.06
N GLU A 116 -26.03 -0.47 1.30
CA GLU A 116 -26.91 0.59 1.79
C GLU A 116 -26.39 1.15 3.10
N GLY A 117 -26.62 2.44 3.31
CA GLY A 117 -26.28 3.11 4.56
C GLY A 117 -24.77 3.34 4.70
N GLU A 118 -24.45 4.62 4.82
CA GLU A 118 -23.11 5.08 5.16
C GLU A 118 -22.78 4.76 6.62
N LEU A 119 -21.50 4.57 6.89
CA LEU A 119 -21.04 4.36 8.25
C LEU A 119 -21.04 5.68 9.02
N PRO A 120 -21.57 5.71 10.26
CA PRO A 120 -21.42 6.89 11.11
C PRO A 120 -19.96 7.35 11.22
N HIS A 121 -19.73 8.67 11.20
CA HIS A 121 -18.40 9.30 11.23
C HIS A 121 -17.39 8.78 12.26
N LYS A 122 -17.86 8.22 13.39
CA LYS A 122 -17.00 7.62 14.42
C LYS A 122 -16.41 6.26 14.03
N TYR A 123 -16.81 5.72 12.87
CA TYR A 123 -16.53 4.37 12.42
C TYR A 123 -15.69 4.35 11.15
N THR A 124 -15.27 5.51 10.63
CA THR A 124 -14.36 5.64 9.49
C THR A 124 -13.13 6.44 9.94
N VAL A 125 -12.03 6.32 9.20
CA VAL A 125 -10.77 7.00 9.49
C VAL A 125 -10.26 7.64 8.19
N PRO A 126 -9.63 8.82 8.24
CA PRO A 126 -9.20 9.53 7.03
C PRO A 126 -7.99 8.86 6.37
N PRO A 127 -7.84 8.96 5.04
CA PRO A 127 -8.51 9.92 4.16
C PRO A 127 -9.87 9.47 3.59
N MET A 128 -10.37 8.27 3.94
CA MET A 128 -11.61 7.69 3.39
C MET A 128 -12.90 8.32 3.98
N PHE A 129 -12.83 9.57 4.42
CA PHE A 129 -14.02 10.28 4.88
C PHE A 129 -14.80 10.81 3.68
N ILE A 130 -15.92 10.14 3.41
CA ILE A 130 -16.98 10.71 2.60
C ILE A 130 -18.13 11.06 3.55
N GLU A 131 -18.64 12.29 3.49
CA GLU A 131 -19.75 12.69 4.37
C GLU A 131 -20.96 11.79 4.11
N PRO A 132 -21.61 11.23 5.16
CA PRO A 132 -22.80 10.41 5.01
C PRO A 132 -23.88 11.14 4.20
N GLY A 133 -24.37 10.49 3.15
CA GLY A 133 -25.39 11.04 2.25
C GLY A 133 -24.84 11.62 0.94
N ILE A 134 -23.52 11.59 0.73
CA ILE A 134 -22.91 11.91 -0.57
C ILE A 134 -23.03 10.73 -1.55
N ARG A 135 -22.69 9.50 -1.13
CA ARG A 135 -22.74 8.32 -2.00
C ARG A 135 -24.13 7.71 -2.05
N THR A 136 -24.56 7.35 -3.25
CA THR A 136 -25.74 6.51 -3.48
C THR A 136 -25.42 5.05 -3.11
N PRO A 137 -26.44 4.18 -2.93
CA PRO A 137 -26.23 2.74 -2.79
C PRO A 137 -25.39 2.10 -3.92
N ASP A 138 -25.51 2.62 -5.14
CA ASP A 138 -24.76 2.14 -6.29
C ASP A 138 -23.28 2.56 -6.20
N ASP A 139 -23.01 3.80 -5.79
CA ASP A 139 -21.63 4.28 -5.54
C ASP A 139 -20.95 3.47 -4.44
N LEU A 140 -21.66 3.21 -3.34
CA LEU A 140 -21.16 2.36 -2.25
C LEU A 140 -20.86 0.94 -2.71
N THR A 141 -21.72 0.39 -3.56
CA THR A 141 -21.52 -0.96 -4.11
C THR A 141 -20.29 -1.00 -5.02
N LEU A 142 -20.09 0.05 -5.82
CA LEU A 142 -18.93 0.18 -6.69
C LEU A 142 -17.63 0.33 -5.91
N ASP A 143 -17.55 1.26 -4.96
CA ASP A 143 -16.37 1.51 -4.14
C ASP A 143 -15.91 0.24 -3.42
N ILE A 144 -16.85 -0.54 -2.89
CA ILE A 144 -16.57 -1.81 -2.22
C ILE A 144 -16.04 -2.85 -3.21
N ASN A 145 -16.62 -2.94 -4.40
CA ASN A 145 -16.12 -3.82 -5.44
C ASN A 145 -14.71 -3.40 -5.92
N ILE A 146 -14.42 -2.09 -5.99
CA ILE A 146 -13.08 -1.56 -6.25
C ILE A 146 -12.13 -1.96 -5.11
N ALA A 147 -12.58 -1.94 -3.85
CA ALA A 147 -11.77 -2.43 -2.74
C ALA A 147 -11.53 -3.95 -2.78
N PHE A 148 -12.45 -4.71 -3.38
CA PHE A 148 -12.37 -6.18 -3.52
C PHE A 148 -11.43 -6.67 -4.61
N ILE A 149 -10.96 -5.78 -5.47
CA ILE A 149 -9.85 -5.98 -6.39
C ILE A 149 -8.69 -6.72 -5.68
N ARG A 150 -8.32 -6.34 -4.46
CA ARG A 150 -7.21 -6.99 -3.73
C ARG A 150 -7.34 -8.48 -3.39
N PHE A 151 -8.38 -9.17 -3.84
CA PHE A 151 -8.62 -10.60 -3.57
C PHE A 151 -8.51 -11.48 -4.84
N ASP A 152 -8.16 -10.93 -6.01
CA ASP A 152 -8.39 -11.55 -7.33
C ASP A 152 -7.30 -12.45 -7.96
N GLY A 153 -6.19 -12.69 -7.31
CA GLY A 153 -5.15 -13.60 -7.82
C GLY A 153 -4.08 -13.03 -8.78
N ILE A 154 -3.78 -11.72 -8.86
CA ILE A 154 -2.50 -11.15 -9.42
C ILE A 154 -1.21 -11.47 -8.61
N PRO A 155 -0.34 -12.40 -9.06
CA PRO A 155 0.77 -12.95 -8.27
C PRO A 155 1.75 -11.87 -7.79
N THR A 156 1.91 -11.75 -6.48
CA THR A 156 3.14 -11.18 -5.93
C THR A 156 4.28 -12.17 -6.19
N LEU A 157 5.50 -11.68 -6.37
CA LEU A 157 6.69 -12.51 -6.59
C LEU A 157 7.02 -13.46 -5.41
N TYR A 158 6.19 -13.39 -4.36
CA TYR A 158 6.11 -14.28 -3.21
C TYR A 158 4.70 -14.82 -3.01
N GLU A 159 4.08 -15.40 -4.04
CA GLU A 159 3.04 -16.40 -3.84
C GLU A 159 3.64 -17.67 -3.18
N VAL A 160 3.88 -17.59 -1.88
CA VAL A 160 2.91 -18.26 -1.01
C VAL A 160 1.81 -17.24 -0.82
N ASN A 161 0.73 -17.41 -1.59
CA ASN A 161 -0.59 -16.78 -1.50
C ASN A 161 -0.73 -15.30 -1.84
N GLY A 162 -1.40 -14.98 -2.93
CA GLY A 162 -2.33 -13.86 -2.95
C GLY A 162 -1.74 -12.51 -3.40
N THR A 163 -2.65 -11.57 -3.64
CA THR A 163 -2.60 -10.78 -4.86
C THR A 163 -3.52 -9.55 -4.87
N TRP A 164 -3.07 -8.46 -5.49
CA TRP A 164 -3.82 -7.33 -6.08
C TRP A 164 -4.11 -6.08 -5.22
N SER A 165 -4.19 -4.92 -5.88
CA SER A 165 -4.28 -3.54 -5.34
C SER A 165 -5.06 -2.66 -6.31
N GLY A 166 -6.03 -1.88 -5.82
CA GLY A 166 -6.74 -0.82 -6.55
C GLY A 166 -6.47 0.54 -5.92
N SER A 167 -6.34 1.57 -6.75
CA SER A 167 -6.02 2.96 -6.41
C SER A 167 -7.11 3.91 -6.89
N ASP A 168 -7.24 5.04 -6.21
CA ASP A 168 -8.32 6.00 -6.34
C ASP A 168 -7.76 7.38 -6.73
N GLU A 169 -8.30 7.99 -7.79
CA GLU A 169 -8.34 9.44 -8.04
C GLU A 169 -9.13 9.73 -9.34
N PHE A 170 -10.40 10.14 -9.25
CA PHE A 170 -11.02 11.03 -10.25
C PHE A 170 -12.18 11.82 -9.63
N ARG A 171 -11.95 13.12 -9.39
CA ARG A 171 -13.03 14.10 -9.25
C ARG A 171 -13.32 14.69 -10.63
N ARG A 172 -14.29 14.12 -11.36
CA ARG A 172 -14.90 14.74 -12.56
C ARG A 172 -16.42 14.58 -12.47
N GLU A 173 -17.12 15.60 -12.94
CA GLU A 173 -18.58 15.76 -12.86
C GLU A 173 -19.36 14.50 -13.23
N GLU A 174 -20.36 14.21 -12.40
CA GLU A 174 -21.09 12.94 -12.26
C GLU A 174 -21.87 12.50 -13.51
N VAL A 175 -21.71 11.24 -13.90
CA VAL A 175 -22.65 10.49 -14.75
C VAL A 175 -22.80 9.07 -14.16
N PRO A 176 -24.03 8.52 -14.03
CA PRO A 176 -24.27 7.19 -13.44
C PRO A 176 -23.63 6.06 -14.25
N VAL A 177 -23.24 4.98 -13.56
CA VAL A 177 -22.47 3.84 -14.10
C VAL A 177 -23.35 2.85 -14.88
N SER A 178 -22.88 2.35 -16.03
CA SER A 178 -23.60 1.40 -16.92
C SER A 178 -22.87 0.06 -17.09
N ASP A 179 -23.55 -0.97 -17.64
CA ASP A 179 -23.01 -2.31 -17.98
C ASP A 179 -21.70 -2.30 -18.81
N GLU A 180 -21.41 -1.18 -19.47
CA GLU A 180 -20.21 -0.94 -20.28
C GLU A 180 -18.94 -0.79 -19.41
N GLN A 181 -19.05 -0.28 -18.18
CA GLN A 181 -17.92 -0.15 -17.25
C GLN A 181 -17.49 -1.49 -16.64
N LEU A 182 -18.43 -2.41 -16.41
CA LEU A 182 -18.14 -3.81 -16.06
C LEU A 182 -17.40 -4.55 -17.19
N THR A 183 -17.70 -4.21 -18.44
CA THR A 183 -16.99 -4.76 -19.61
C THR A 183 -15.55 -4.23 -19.68
N ARG A 184 -15.34 -2.92 -19.49
CA ARG A 184 -14.00 -2.32 -19.37
C ARG A 184 -13.16 -2.90 -18.23
N PHE A 185 -13.78 -3.24 -17.10
CA PHE A 185 -13.12 -3.90 -15.96
C PHE A 185 -12.53 -5.28 -16.33
N ASN A 186 -13.25 -6.07 -17.13
CA ASN A 186 -12.77 -7.36 -17.64
C ASN A 186 -11.70 -7.22 -18.74
N GLU A 187 -11.76 -6.16 -19.55
CA GLU A 187 -10.72 -5.81 -20.52
C GLU A 187 -9.42 -5.39 -19.82
N PHE A 188 -9.50 -4.59 -18.75
CA PHE A 188 -8.36 -4.16 -17.93
C PHE A 188 -7.58 -5.36 -17.32
N ARG A 189 -8.30 -6.38 -16.84
CA ARG A 189 -7.73 -7.63 -16.31
C ARG A 189 -6.95 -8.45 -17.34
N SER A 190 -7.35 -8.39 -18.61
CA SER A 190 -6.62 -9.00 -19.74
C SER A 190 -5.43 -8.15 -20.17
N GLY A 191 -5.46 -6.84 -19.90
CA GLY A 191 -4.40 -5.87 -20.23
C GLY A 191 -3.07 -6.08 -19.49
N TRP A 192 -3.08 -6.51 -18.21
CA TRP A 192 -1.83 -6.66 -17.43
C TRP A 192 -0.83 -7.66 -18.05
N LYS A 193 -1.32 -8.80 -18.55
CA LYS A 193 -0.45 -9.78 -19.25
C LYS A 193 0.13 -9.18 -20.53
N GLY A 194 -0.65 -8.37 -21.25
CA GLY A 194 -0.20 -7.63 -22.44
C GLY A 194 0.88 -6.61 -22.09
N LEU A 195 0.67 -5.79 -21.06
CA LEU A 195 1.65 -4.81 -20.58
C LEU A 195 2.95 -5.47 -20.14
N LEU A 196 2.87 -6.58 -19.39
CA LEU A 196 4.07 -7.31 -18.99
C LEU A 196 4.80 -7.92 -20.20
N GLN A 197 4.07 -8.40 -21.22
CA GLN A 197 4.67 -8.84 -22.48
C GLN A 197 5.40 -7.70 -23.20
N GLU A 198 4.82 -6.51 -23.23
CA GLU A 198 5.45 -5.32 -23.82
C GLU A 198 6.71 -4.91 -23.06
N VAL A 199 6.67 -4.91 -21.73
CA VAL A 199 7.84 -4.64 -20.89
C VAL A 199 8.95 -5.66 -21.16
N LEU A 200 8.63 -6.95 -21.23
CA LEU A 200 9.62 -7.98 -21.55
C LEU A 200 10.22 -7.79 -22.96
N ALA A 201 9.42 -7.38 -23.93
CA ALA A 201 9.90 -7.02 -25.27
C ALA A 201 10.88 -5.83 -25.21
N ALA A 202 10.49 -4.78 -24.49
CA ALA A 202 11.27 -3.56 -24.31
C ALA A 202 12.59 -3.85 -23.58
N MET A 203 12.56 -4.65 -22.52
CA MET A 203 13.76 -5.10 -21.78
C MET A 203 14.69 -5.91 -22.66
N LYS A 204 14.18 -6.79 -23.54
CA LYS A 204 15.00 -7.52 -24.49
C LYS A 204 15.72 -6.60 -25.47
N LEU A 205 15.04 -5.55 -25.94
CA LEU A 205 15.62 -4.54 -26.82
C LEU A 205 16.68 -3.71 -26.09
N LEU A 206 16.41 -3.33 -24.84
CA LEU A 206 17.35 -2.62 -23.99
C LEU A 206 18.62 -3.44 -23.74
N TYR A 207 18.48 -4.73 -23.41
CA TYR A 207 19.63 -5.62 -23.21
C TYR A 207 20.51 -5.72 -24.46
N GLY A 208 19.89 -5.78 -25.64
CA GLY A 208 20.61 -5.78 -26.92
C GLY A 208 21.30 -4.45 -27.23
N ALA A 209 20.74 -3.34 -26.76
CA ALA A 209 21.31 -2.00 -26.96
C ALA A 209 22.50 -1.70 -26.03
N ARG A 210 22.62 -2.43 -24.90
CA ARG A 210 23.70 -2.28 -23.92
C ARG A 210 23.93 -0.83 -23.50
N SER A 211 22.87 -0.16 -23.08
CA SER A 211 22.88 1.26 -22.70
C SER A 211 23.99 1.64 -21.72
N TRP A 212 24.36 0.71 -20.83
CA TRP A 212 25.41 0.85 -19.82
C TRP A 212 26.84 0.95 -20.39
N GLU A 213 27.07 0.58 -21.66
CA GLU A 213 28.36 0.82 -22.33
C GLU A 213 28.53 2.30 -22.72
N TYR A 214 27.45 3.08 -22.70
CA TYR A 214 27.42 4.49 -23.16
C TYR A 214 27.05 5.47 -22.06
N LEU A 215 26.19 5.05 -21.13
CA LEU A 215 25.63 5.88 -20.06
C LEU A 215 26.11 5.39 -18.71
N ASN A 216 26.45 6.33 -17.82
CA ASN A 216 26.77 6.03 -16.43
C ASN A 216 25.60 6.32 -15.48
N GLY A 217 25.65 5.73 -14.28
CA GLY A 217 24.60 5.86 -13.26
C GLY A 217 24.37 7.27 -12.74
N ARG A 218 25.21 8.25 -13.10
CA ARG A 218 25.03 9.67 -12.75
C ARG A 218 24.45 10.50 -13.89
N GLN A 219 24.27 9.96 -15.09
CA GLN A 219 23.58 10.63 -16.19
C GLN A 219 22.08 10.36 -16.07
N VAL A 220 21.45 11.07 -15.14
CA VAL A 220 20.02 10.90 -14.82
C VAL A 220 19.16 11.47 -15.94
N ILE A 221 18.15 10.68 -16.35
CA ILE A 221 17.12 11.08 -17.30
C ILE A 221 15.86 11.45 -16.52
N PHE A 222 15.23 12.56 -16.87
CA PHE A 222 13.99 13.06 -16.31
C PHE A 222 12.89 12.99 -17.37
N LEU A 223 11.73 12.46 -16.97
CA LEU A 223 10.51 12.41 -17.78
C LEU A 223 9.42 13.23 -17.10
N GLU A 224 8.86 14.18 -17.85
CA GLU A 224 7.74 15.01 -17.42
C GLU A 224 6.58 14.84 -18.40
N PHE A 225 5.46 14.33 -17.91
CA PHE A 225 4.29 13.99 -18.75
C PHE A 225 3.26 15.14 -18.88
N GLY A 226 3.49 16.27 -18.21
CA GLY A 226 2.59 17.43 -18.22
C GLY A 226 1.81 17.59 -16.90
N ASP A 227 0.81 18.49 -16.92
CA ASP A 227 0.10 18.91 -15.70
C ASP A 227 -0.65 17.74 -15.03
N GLY A 228 -0.25 17.43 -13.80
CA GLY A 228 -0.95 16.50 -12.90
C GLY A 228 -0.39 15.08 -12.86
N GLU A 229 0.52 14.72 -13.76
CA GLU A 229 1.19 13.41 -13.71
C GLU A 229 2.52 13.46 -12.95
N GLU A 230 2.81 12.42 -12.17
CA GLU A 230 4.06 12.35 -11.44
C GLU A 230 5.25 12.14 -12.41
N PRO A 231 6.35 12.90 -12.24
CA PRO A 231 7.52 12.72 -13.09
C PRO A 231 8.25 11.41 -12.80
N LEU A 232 9.10 10.97 -13.73
CA LEU A 232 10.02 9.84 -13.52
C LEU A 232 11.46 10.30 -13.62
N PHE A 233 12.32 9.68 -12.81
CA PHE A 233 13.77 9.87 -12.86
C PHE A 233 14.42 8.51 -13.09
N ILE A 234 15.30 8.41 -14.09
CA ILE A 234 15.84 7.14 -14.56
C ILE A 234 17.37 7.16 -14.45
N ARG A 235 17.92 6.11 -13.85
CA ARG A 235 19.35 5.79 -13.86
C ARG A 235 19.61 4.57 -14.71
N VAL A 236 20.69 4.60 -15.48
CA VAL A 236 21.22 3.42 -16.18
C VAL A 236 22.33 2.81 -15.33
N LEU A 237 22.20 1.54 -14.97
CA LEU A 237 23.16 0.79 -14.15
C LEU A 237 24.16 0.03 -15.03
N GLY A 238 25.40 -0.13 -14.54
CA GLY A 238 26.40 -1.05 -15.12
C GLY A 238 27.70 -0.43 -15.60
N HIS A 239 27.84 0.90 -15.63
CA HIS A 239 29.14 1.52 -15.85
C HIS A 239 29.93 1.48 -14.52
N GLU A 240 30.86 0.52 -14.39
CA GLU A 240 31.68 0.25 -13.18
C GLU A 240 30.96 -0.50 -12.04
N GLU A 241 29.75 -1.02 -12.28
CA GLU A 241 28.94 -1.77 -11.30
C GLU A 241 28.73 -3.23 -11.75
N ASP A 242 28.48 -4.14 -10.80
CA ASP A 242 28.21 -5.56 -11.08
C ASP A 242 26.77 -5.82 -11.60
N GLU A 243 25.90 -4.81 -11.54
CA GLU A 243 24.50 -4.88 -11.96
C GLU A 243 24.24 -4.05 -13.21
N PHE A 244 23.49 -4.61 -14.17
CA PHE A 244 23.15 -3.94 -15.43
C PHE A 244 21.64 -3.76 -15.54
N GLY A 245 21.21 -2.58 -16.00
CA GLY A 245 19.79 -2.32 -16.22
C GLY A 245 19.40 -0.87 -15.98
N LEU A 246 18.21 -0.67 -15.41
CA LEU A 246 17.63 0.62 -15.10
C LEU A 246 17.08 0.65 -13.68
N VAL A 247 17.16 1.81 -13.03
CA VAL A 247 16.35 2.15 -11.86
C VAL A 247 15.43 3.30 -12.24
N VAL A 248 14.14 3.12 -12.04
CA VAL A 248 13.12 4.14 -12.25
C VAL A 248 12.63 4.60 -10.89
N TYR A 249 12.88 5.87 -10.56
CA TYR A 249 12.40 6.53 -9.35
C TYR A 249 11.10 7.25 -9.70
N SER A 250 10.02 6.88 -9.00
CA SER A 250 8.68 7.37 -9.30
C SER A 250 8.36 8.62 -8.47
N GLY A 251 7.92 9.68 -9.14
CA GLY A 251 7.43 10.90 -8.53
C GLY A 251 8.47 11.66 -7.70
N TRP A 252 7.98 12.60 -6.91
CA TRP A 252 8.81 13.47 -6.09
C TRP A 252 9.45 12.75 -4.90
N ASP A 253 8.80 11.71 -4.38
CA ASP A 253 9.37 10.87 -3.33
C ASP A 253 10.57 10.07 -3.86
N GLY A 254 10.44 9.48 -5.06
CA GLY A 254 11.54 8.84 -5.75
C GLY A 254 12.70 9.79 -6.03
N TYR A 255 12.41 11.03 -6.48
CA TYR A 255 13.44 12.04 -6.70
C TYR A 255 14.16 12.47 -5.42
N ARG A 256 13.43 12.64 -4.31
CA ARG A 256 14.04 12.93 -3.00
C ARG A 256 14.97 11.81 -2.57
N HIS A 257 14.55 10.56 -2.75
CA HIS A 257 15.38 9.40 -2.46
C HIS A 257 16.65 9.40 -3.32
N LEU A 258 16.52 9.57 -4.64
CA LEU A 258 17.63 9.65 -5.59
C LEU A 258 18.65 10.72 -5.19
N CYS A 259 18.19 11.93 -4.87
CA CYS A 259 19.06 13.03 -4.46
C CYS A 259 19.83 12.68 -3.17
N LYS A 260 19.16 12.14 -2.15
CA LYS A 260 19.82 11.70 -0.91
C LYS A 260 20.79 10.55 -1.16
N GLU A 261 20.45 9.61 -2.03
CA GLU A 261 21.30 8.49 -2.41
C GLU A 261 22.61 8.98 -3.04
N LEU A 262 22.52 9.84 -4.06
CA LEU A 262 23.67 10.38 -4.78
C LEU A 262 24.57 11.30 -3.93
N GLU A 263 24.02 11.87 -2.86
CA GLU A 263 24.74 12.65 -1.86
C GLU A 263 25.28 11.81 -0.69
N GLY A 264 24.95 10.51 -0.61
CA GLY A 264 25.34 9.63 0.48
C GLY A 264 24.65 9.95 1.82
N LYS A 265 23.46 10.55 1.78
CA LYS A 265 22.71 11.05 2.95
C LYS A 265 21.52 10.17 3.36
N LEU A 266 21.30 9.02 2.70
CA LEU A 266 20.25 8.09 3.11
C LEU A 266 20.54 7.52 4.50
N THR A 267 19.56 7.64 5.39
CA THR A 267 19.53 6.89 6.66
C THR A 267 19.30 5.41 6.42
N ASP A 268 19.60 4.56 7.40
CA ASP A 268 19.40 3.11 7.29
C ASP A 268 17.93 2.76 7.03
N GLN A 269 16.98 3.43 7.70
CA GLN A 269 15.55 3.26 7.42
C GLN A 269 15.16 3.67 6.00
N GLU A 270 15.72 4.77 5.47
CA GLU A 270 15.42 5.20 4.11
C GLU A 270 16.02 4.25 3.07
N ARG A 271 17.16 3.60 3.36
CA ARG A 271 17.73 2.56 2.46
C ARG A 271 16.83 1.33 2.37
N ILE A 272 16.23 0.92 3.49
CA ILE A 272 15.39 -0.28 3.53
C ILE A 272 13.96 0.02 3.04
N HIS A 273 13.42 1.20 3.38
CA HIS A 273 11.99 1.48 3.21
C HIS A 273 11.66 2.72 2.36
N GLY A 274 12.65 3.56 2.07
CA GLY A 274 12.41 4.89 1.51
C GLY A 274 12.34 4.95 -0.01
N PHE A 275 12.58 3.85 -0.72
CA PHE A 275 12.59 3.82 -2.18
C PHE A 275 11.18 3.52 -2.73
N ARG A 276 10.72 4.35 -3.67
CA ARG A 276 9.49 4.17 -4.45
C ARG A 276 9.86 4.18 -5.93
N GLY A 277 9.66 3.06 -6.60
CA GLY A 277 10.12 2.92 -7.98
C GLY A 277 10.26 1.48 -8.43
N VAL A 278 11.01 1.27 -9.51
CA VAL A 278 11.23 -0.04 -10.10
C VAL A 278 12.70 -0.27 -10.40
N TYR A 279 13.25 -1.37 -9.89
CA TYR A 279 14.50 -1.93 -10.39
C TYR A 279 14.17 -2.86 -11.56
N ALA A 280 14.75 -2.55 -12.72
CA ALA A 280 14.63 -3.36 -13.93
C ALA A 280 16.03 -3.76 -14.39
N THR A 281 16.55 -4.83 -13.79
CA THR A 281 17.92 -5.30 -13.96
C THR A 281 18.00 -6.59 -14.77
N PHE A 282 19.21 -6.99 -15.13
CA PHE A 282 19.48 -8.23 -15.84
C PHE A 282 20.30 -9.18 -14.98
N VAL A 283 19.78 -10.38 -14.79
CA VAL A 283 20.42 -11.43 -13.98
C VAL A 283 20.72 -12.68 -14.79
N ASN A 284 21.49 -13.60 -14.20
CA ASN A 284 21.60 -14.93 -14.77
C ASN A 284 20.32 -15.73 -14.50
N LYS A 285 20.04 -16.70 -15.37
CA LYS A 285 18.88 -17.59 -15.25
C LYS A 285 18.71 -18.20 -13.84
N ARG A 286 19.81 -18.53 -13.16
CA ARG A 286 19.82 -19.19 -11.84
C ARG A 286 19.34 -18.28 -10.71
N GLU A 287 19.48 -16.96 -10.87
CA GLU A 287 19.14 -15.95 -9.87
C GLU A 287 17.65 -15.58 -9.95
N LEU A 288 17.02 -15.77 -11.12
CA LEU A 288 15.61 -15.51 -11.30
C LEU A 288 14.74 -16.62 -10.66
N ASN A 289 13.69 -16.24 -9.93
CA ASN A 289 12.74 -17.15 -9.31
C ASN A 289 12.13 -18.16 -10.34
N PRO A 290 12.05 -19.47 -10.04
CA PRO A 290 11.44 -20.47 -10.92
C PRO A 290 10.03 -20.14 -11.43
N LEU A 291 9.18 -19.53 -10.58
CA LEU A 291 7.83 -19.12 -10.93
C LEU A 291 7.85 -18.02 -12.00
N ILE A 292 8.70 -17.01 -11.84
CA ILE A 292 8.83 -15.93 -12.83
C ILE A 292 9.34 -16.45 -14.15
N ARG A 293 10.30 -17.37 -14.13
CA ARG A 293 10.76 -18.04 -15.37
C ARG A 293 9.62 -18.76 -16.09
N ARG A 294 8.70 -19.36 -15.34
CA ARG A 294 7.51 -20.00 -15.91
C ARG A 294 6.55 -18.98 -16.50
N ILE A 295 6.26 -17.90 -15.78
CA ILE A 295 5.42 -16.78 -16.28
C ILE A 295 6.01 -16.23 -17.59
N TYR A 296 7.30 -15.92 -17.63
CA TYR A 296 7.93 -15.39 -18.85
C TYR A 296 7.82 -16.36 -20.04
N LYS A 297 7.97 -17.66 -19.79
CA LYS A 297 7.82 -18.70 -20.82
C LYS A 297 6.37 -18.79 -21.33
N GLU A 298 5.38 -18.72 -20.43
CA GLU A 298 3.96 -18.71 -20.78
C GLU A 298 3.59 -17.46 -21.59
N LEU A 299 4.26 -16.34 -21.31
CA LEU A 299 4.13 -15.10 -22.08
C LEU A 299 4.90 -15.11 -23.42
N GLY A 300 5.57 -16.21 -23.78
CA GLY A 300 6.27 -16.38 -25.06
C GLY A 300 7.73 -15.91 -25.06
N TYR A 301 8.29 -15.54 -23.91
CA TYR A 301 9.65 -15.01 -23.80
C TYR A 301 10.64 -16.03 -23.27
N THR A 302 11.81 -16.07 -23.91
CA THR A 302 12.99 -16.75 -23.41
C THR A 302 14.22 -15.87 -23.64
N PHE A 303 15.17 -15.97 -22.72
CA PHE A 303 16.39 -15.15 -22.70
C PHE A 303 17.64 -16.05 -22.69
N LYS A 304 18.79 -15.46 -23.06
CA LYS A 304 20.10 -16.14 -22.99
C LYS A 304 20.48 -16.41 -21.52
N GLN A 305 21.59 -17.10 -21.27
CA GLN A 305 21.98 -17.49 -19.91
C GLN A 305 22.13 -16.29 -18.96
N SER A 306 22.74 -15.21 -19.46
CA SER A 306 22.69 -13.86 -18.91
C SER A 306 21.69 -13.01 -19.70
N GLY A 307 21.02 -12.07 -19.03
CA GLY A 307 20.04 -11.19 -19.65
C GLY A 307 18.58 -11.56 -19.36
N TRP A 308 18.31 -12.30 -18.29
CA TRP A 308 16.95 -12.46 -17.80
C TRP A 308 16.53 -11.18 -17.06
N PRO A 309 15.43 -10.53 -17.44
CA PRO A 309 14.93 -9.38 -16.69
C PRO A 309 14.55 -9.80 -15.27
N LEU A 310 15.04 -9.06 -14.28
CA LEU A 310 14.51 -9.05 -12.92
C LEU A 310 13.78 -7.72 -12.76
N LEU A 311 12.47 -7.81 -12.52
CA LEU A 311 11.59 -6.65 -12.41
C LEU A 311 11.06 -6.58 -10.98
N GLU A 312 11.52 -5.57 -10.25
CA GLU A 312 11.26 -5.37 -8.82
C GLU A 312 10.68 -3.98 -8.60
N ALA A 313 9.35 -3.92 -8.62
CA ALA A 313 8.60 -2.75 -8.19
C ALA A 313 8.61 -2.70 -6.65
N ILE A 314 9.05 -1.57 -6.11
CA ILE A 314 9.22 -1.32 -4.69
C ILE A 314 8.31 -0.17 -4.29
N GLU A 315 7.54 -0.44 -3.25
CA GLU A 315 6.63 0.50 -2.62
C GLU A 315 7.05 0.61 -1.15
N PRO A 316 7.18 1.83 -0.59
CA PRO A 316 7.58 2.00 0.80
C PRO A 316 6.81 1.13 1.78
N GLY A 317 7.53 0.43 2.65
CA GLY A 317 6.97 -0.50 3.63
C GLY A 317 6.56 -1.87 3.08
N TRP A 318 6.69 -2.13 1.79
CA TRP A 318 6.42 -3.43 1.20
C TRP A 318 7.68 -4.07 0.61
N LEU A 319 7.70 -5.40 0.53
CA LEU A 319 8.77 -6.09 -0.18
C LEU A 319 8.62 -5.95 -1.71
N PRO A 320 9.74 -6.06 -2.46
CA PRO A 320 9.72 -6.02 -3.91
C PRO A 320 8.76 -7.03 -4.53
N GLN A 321 8.09 -6.62 -5.61
CA GLN A 321 7.15 -7.44 -6.36
C GLN A 321 7.24 -7.21 -7.87
N LEU A 322 6.50 -7.99 -8.67
CA LEU A 322 6.35 -7.70 -10.09
C LEU A 322 5.67 -6.33 -10.31
N PRO A 323 6.00 -5.61 -11.40
CA PRO A 323 5.34 -4.36 -11.76
C PRO A 323 3.82 -4.50 -11.87
N ARG A 324 3.09 -3.59 -11.23
CA ARG A 324 1.66 -3.35 -11.50
C ARG A 324 1.51 -2.66 -12.86
N PRO A 325 0.29 -2.54 -13.43
CA PRO A 325 0.08 -1.86 -14.72
C PRO A 325 0.77 -0.49 -14.82
N GLN A 326 0.61 0.37 -13.81
CA GLN A 326 1.25 1.68 -13.79
C GLN A 326 2.79 1.59 -13.74
N ASP A 327 3.35 0.67 -12.93
CA ASP A 327 4.79 0.44 -12.87
C ASP A 327 5.33 -0.06 -14.22
N ALA A 328 4.55 -0.87 -14.94
CA ALA A 328 4.87 -1.37 -16.27
C ALA A 328 4.84 -0.26 -17.33
N GLU A 329 3.86 0.64 -17.28
CA GLU A 329 3.79 1.84 -18.13
C GLU A 329 4.99 2.75 -17.89
N HIS A 330 5.31 3.05 -16.62
CA HIS A 330 6.50 3.82 -16.25
C HIS A 330 7.78 3.19 -16.79
N LEU A 331 7.92 1.86 -16.70
CA LEU A 331 9.04 1.14 -17.29
C LEU A 331 9.10 1.29 -18.83
N LEU A 332 7.95 1.20 -19.52
CA LEU A 332 7.90 1.38 -20.96
C LEU A 332 8.34 2.79 -21.38
N HIS A 333 7.87 3.82 -20.67
CA HIS A 333 8.30 5.20 -20.89
C HIS A 333 9.81 5.38 -20.62
N ALA A 334 10.30 4.84 -19.50
CA ALA A 334 11.72 4.86 -19.15
C ALA A 334 12.61 4.20 -20.21
N ILE A 335 12.28 2.98 -20.64
CA ILE A 335 13.02 2.25 -21.68
C ILE A 335 12.92 2.99 -23.02
N GLY A 336 11.76 3.55 -23.35
CA GLY A 336 11.55 4.38 -24.53
C GLY A 336 12.49 5.58 -24.57
N ALA A 337 12.60 6.30 -23.45
CA ALA A 337 13.46 7.47 -23.32
C ALA A 337 14.95 7.14 -23.44
N VAL A 338 15.40 6.08 -22.76
CA VAL A 338 16.79 5.59 -22.88
C VAL A 338 17.10 5.24 -24.32
N ARG A 339 16.20 4.54 -25.01
CA ARG A 339 16.39 4.17 -26.43
C ARG A 339 16.35 5.38 -27.36
N ALA A 340 15.54 6.38 -27.08
CA ALA A 340 15.51 7.62 -27.84
C ALA A 340 16.86 8.37 -27.70
N LEU A 341 17.38 8.46 -26.48
CA LEU A 341 18.68 9.06 -26.19
C LEU A 341 19.83 8.37 -26.92
N LEU A 342 19.85 7.02 -26.91
CA LEU A 342 20.86 6.23 -27.62
C LEU A 342 20.84 6.44 -29.14
N LYS A 343 19.68 6.77 -29.71
CA LYS A 343 19.53 7.03 -31.16
C LYS A 343 19.91 8.46 -31.55
N SER A 344 19.68 9.43 -30.66
CA SER A 344 19.88 10.85 -30.96
C SER A 344 21.28 11.36 -30.61
N SER A 345 21.98 10.69 -29.69
CA SER A 345 23.28 11.15 -29.19
C SER A 345 24.43 10.51 -29.96
N SER A 346 25.33 11.34 -30.49
CA SER A 346 26.60 10.90 -31.08
C SER A 346 27.78 10.98 -30.12
N ASP A 347 27.65 11.76 -29.03
CA ASP A 347 28.67 11.92 -27.98
C ASP A 347 28.03 11.86 -26.59
N PHE A 348 28.12 10.70 -25.96
CA PHE A 348 27.57 10.46 -24.61
C PHE A 348 28.43 11.08 -23.50
N SER A 349 29.70 11.41 -23.78
CA SER A 349 30.59 12.02 -22.78
C SER A 349 30.26 13.48 -22.51
N ALA A 350 29.60 14.15 -23.47
CA ALA A 350 29.12 15.52 -23.35
C ALA A 350 27.81 15.65 -22.56
N LEU A 351 27.12 14.53 -22.26
CA LEU A 351 25.87 14.55 -21.50
C LEU A 351 26.12 14.89 -20.02
N PRO A 352 25.23 15.67 -19.38
CA PRO A 352 25.46 16.18 -18.03
C PRO A 352 25.52 15.05 -16.99
N VAL A 353 26.52 15.14 -16.10
CA VAL A 353 26.57 14.35 -14.88
C VAL A 353 25.70 15.03 -13.83
N PHE A 354 24.63 14.38 -13.43
CA PHE A 354 23.65 14.93 -12.49
C PHE A 354 24.24 15.13 -11.09
N ARG A 355 23.87 16.27 -10.52
CA ARG A 355 23.99 16.65 -9.11
C ARG A 355 22.71 17.38 -8.73
N PRO A 356 22.21 17.25 -7.49
CA PRO A 356 21.05 18.02 -7.03
C PRO A 356 21.25 19.52 -7.30
N GLY A 357 20.25 20.16 -7.92
CA GLY A 357 20.30 21.56 -8.39
C GLY A 357 21.16 21.83 -9.63
N GLY A 358 21.68 20.78 -10.28
CA GLY A 358 22.48 20.87 -11.52
C GLY A 358 21.64 20.74 -12.80
N LYS A 359 22.26 20.22 -13.86
CA LYS A 359 21.59 19.90 -15.13
C LYS A 359 21.38 18.39 -15.27
N MET A 360 20.36 18.02 -16.05
CA MET A 360 20.02 16.63 -16.36
C MET A 360 19.51 16.49 -17.79
N ILE A 361 19.34 15.25 -18.23
CA ILE A 361 18.76 14.92 -19.53
C ILE A 361 17.24 14.91 -19.33
N GLY A 362 16.49 15.77 -20.01
CA GLY A 362 15.04 15.87 -19.87
C GLY A 362 14.31 15.43 -21.13
N PHE A 363 13.19 14.75 -20.96
CA PHE A 363 12.15 14.62 -21.98
C PHE A 363 10.86 15.17 -21.39
N VAL A 364 10.38 16.27 -21.98
CA VAL A 364 9.20 17.00 -21.48
C VAL A 364 8.10 16.90 -22.50
N ALA A 365 6.89 16.62 -22.05
CA ALA A 365 5.69 16.60 -22.88
C ALA A 365 5.41 18.01 -23.44
N GLU A 366 5.17 18.09 -24.74
CA GLU A 366 4.65 19.28 -25.40
C GLU A 366 3.12 19.25 -25.43
N ASP A 367 2.47 20.39 -25.71
CA ASP A 367 1.00 20.48 -25.90
C ASP A 367 0.45 19.50 -26.95
N SER A 368 1.31 19.02 -27.86
CA SER A 368 1.00 18.03 -28.88
C SER A 368 0.94 16.58 -28.35
N GLY A 369 1.33 16.35 -27.09
CA GLY A 369 1.55 15.04 -26.49
C GLY A 369 2.89 14.38 -26.88
N ALA A 370 3.70 15.03 -27.72
CA ALA A 370 5.04 14.53 -28.07
C ALA A 370 6.06 14.86 -26.97
N MET A 371 7.01 13.94 -26.73
CA MET A 371 8.09 14.15 -25.77
C MET A 371 9.29 14.82 -26.45
N LYS A 372 9.66 16.02 -26.01
CA LYS A 372 10.85 16.73 -26.49
C LYS A 372 12.05 16.45 -25.60
N GLY A 373 13.07 15.82 -26.18
CA GLY A 373 14.36 15.58 -25.51
C GLY A 373 15.28 16.82 -25.51
N GLY A 374 16.00 17.04 -24.41
CA GLY A 374 16.98 18.12 -24.28
C GLY A 374 17.75 18.08 -22.96
N ILE A 375 18.60 19.09 -22.73
CA ILE A 375 19.22 19.32 -21.43
C ILE A 375 18.34 20.32 -20.67
N VAL A 376 17.95 19.96 -19.46
CA VAL A 376 17.12 20.79 -18.58
C VAL A 376 17.81 21.03 -17.24
N ASP A 377 17.40 22.08 -16.54
CA ASP A 377 17.78 22.28 -15.15
C ASP A 377 17.04 21.27 -14.28
N ALA A 378 17.70 20.80 -13.23
CA ALA A 378 17.11 19.88 -12.28
C ALA A 378 15.92 20.56 -11.59
N PRO A 379 14.75 19.90 -11.51
CA PRO A 379 13.61 20.48 -10.83
C PRO A 379 13.93 20.65 -9.35
N ASP A 380 13.37 21.72 -8.77
CA ASP A 380 13.39 21.91 -7.33
C ASP A 380 12.63 20.78 -6.64
N ILE A 381 13.18 20.29 -5.54
CA ILE A 381 12.52 19.27 -4.73
C ILE A 381 11.35 19.93 -3.98
N PRO A 382 10.09 19.52 -4.22
CA PRO A 382 8.98 20.05 -3.46
C PRO A 382 9.15 19.73 -1.98
N ALA A 383 8.70 20.65 -1.11
CA ALA A 383 8.64 20.38 0.32
C ALA A 383 7.87 19.07 0.58
N GLU A 384 8.30 18.30 1.59
CA GLU A 384 7.56 17.11 1.98
C GLU A 384 6.13 17.50 2.39
N ARG A 385 5.17 16.67 1.98
CA ARG A 385 3.77 16.90 2.31
C ARG A 385 3.59 16.81 3.83
N VAL A 386 3.04 17.86 4.42
CA VAL A 386 2.54 17.83 5.80
C VAL A 386 1.08 17.36 5.71
N PRO A 387 0.73 16.18 6.25
CA PRO A 387 -0.66 15.75 6.25
C PRO A 387 -1.49 16.73 7.10
N GLY A 388 -2.71 17.05 6.67
CA GLY A 388 -3.64 17.85 7.47
C GLY A 388 -4.10 17.12 8.73
N ILE A 389 -5.10 17.67 9.43
CA ILE A 389 -5.77 16.93 10.51
C ILE A 389 -6.44 15.69 9.93
N ARG A 390 -6.06 14.53 10.44
CA ARG A 390 -6.48 13.19 10.03
C ARG A 390 -7.10 12.43 11.20
N VAL A 391 -7.87 13.13 12.02
CA VAL A 391 -8.69 12.53 13.08
C VAL A 391 -10.08 13.14 13.03
N THR A 392 -11.10 12.36 13.43
CA THR A 392 -12.49 12.83 13.43
C THR A 392 -12.70 13.98 14.42
N ASP A 393 -13.71 14.82 14.19
CA ASP A 393 -14.14 15.85 15.14
C ASP A 393 -14.48 15.27 16.52
N TYR A 394 -15.02 14.04 16.54
CA TYR A 394 -15.28 13.32 17.78
C TYR A 394 -13.99 13.00 18.54
N THR A 395 -12.99 12.45 17.85
CA THR A 395 -11.66 12.19 18.43
C THR A 395 -11.04 13.48 18.94
N VAL A 396 -11.12 14.57 18.18
CA VAL A 396 -10.65 15.91 18.62
C VAL A 396 -11.37 16.36 19.90
N LYS A 397 -12.68 16.19 19.98
CA LYS A 397 -13.46 16.52 21.17
C LYS A 397 -13.03 15.68 22.38
N CYS A 398 -12.81 14.38 22.20
CA CYS A 398 -12.30 13.50 23.25
C CYS A 398 -10.94 13.98 23.76
N LEU A 399 -10.01 14.27 22.85
CA LEU A 399 -8.67 14.76 23.19
C LEU A 399 -8.70 16.10 23.95
N LYS A 400 -9.55 17.03 23.53
CA LYS A 400 -9.70 18.34 24.21
C LYS A 400 -10.27 18.24 25.63
N ASN A 401 -10.96 17.15 25.95
CA ASN A 401 -11.52 16.90 27.27
C ASN A 401 -10.57 16.14 28.20
N LEU A 402 -9.42 15.66 27.71
CA LEU A 402 -8.44 14.99 28.54
C LEU A 402 -7.76 15.98 29.51
N PRO A 403 -7.50 15.56 30.76
CA PRO A 403 -6.73 16.39 31.69
C PRO A 403 -5.30 16.58 31.18
N ARG A 404 -4.71 17.74 31.46
CA ARG A 404 -3.28 17.97 31.20
C ARG A 404 -2.43 17.32 32.30
N SER A 405 -1.24 16.85 31.93
CA SER A 405 -0.25 16.32 32.85
C SER A 405 1.13 16.93 32.59
N GLU A 406 2.00 16.92 33.60
CA GLU A 406 3.41 17.34 33.47
C GLU A 406 4.29 16.25 32.83
N GLN A 407 3.69 15.13 32.42
CA GLN A 407 4.42 14.00 31.85
C GLN A 407 5.06 14.41 30.51
N ARG A 408 6.28 13.91 30.28
CA ARG A 408 6.98 14.02 29.01
C ARG A 408 7.13 12.64 28.41
N ILE A 409 6.80 12.50 27.13
CA ILE A 409 6.85 11.20 26.45
C ILE A 409 7.74 11.25 25.21
N GLU A 410 8.33 10.10 24.89
CA GLU A 410 8.87 9.80 23.58
C GLU A 410 7.78 9.06 22.80
N TYR A 411 7.66 9.35 21.51
CA TYR A 411 6.71 8.69 20.62
C TYR A 411 7.30 8.55 19.23
N ASP A 412 7.11 7.39 18.61
CA ASP A 412 7.42 7.17 17.21
C ASP A 412 6.41 6.22 16.58
N LEU A 413 6.15 6.45 15.29
CA LEU A 413 5.46 5.52 14.42
C LEU A 413 6.28 5.37 13.15
N SER A 414 7.01 4.26 13.05
CA SER A 414 7.91 3.98 11.94
C SER A 414 7.85 2.51 11.55
N LEU A 415 8.37 2.20 10.37
CA LEU A 415 8.43 0.83 9.87
C LEU A 415 9.40 0.00 10.72
N ALA A 416 8.97 -1.21 11.03
CA ALA A 416 9.77 -2.17 11.77
C ALA A 416 10.65 -2.99 10.84
N GLU A 417 11.86 -3.32 11.29
CA GLU A 417 12.80 -4.23 10.61
C GLU A 417 12.43 -5.70 10.82
N VAL A 418 11.14 -6.00 10.76
CA VAL A 418 10.59 -7.36 10.76
C VAL A 418 9.62 -7.49 9.59
N TYR A 419 9.29 -8.72 9.23
CA TYR A 419 8.33 -8.98 8.17
C TYR A 419 7.00 -9.44 8.74
N GLY A 420 5.96 -8.67 8.43
CA GLY A 420 4.58 -9.13 8.50
C GLY A 420 4.21 -9.84 7.21
N ARG A 421 3.19 -10.69 7.29
CA ARG A 421 2.56 -11.31 6.13
C ARG A 421 1.12 -10.87 6.09
N GLU A 422 0.74 -10.23 4.99
CA GLU A 422 -0.65 -9.78 4.81
C GLU A 422 -1.56 -11.02 4.69
N PRO A 423 -2.73 -11.14 5.35
CA PRO A 423 -3.45 -12.40 5.40
C PRO A 423 -4.04 -12.90 4.05
N VAL A 424 -4.45 -11.98 3.19
CA VAL A 424 -5.16 -12.22 1.93
C VAL A 424 -4.19 -12.39 0.78
N ILE A 425 -3.35 -11.39 0.60
CA ILE A 425 -2.43 -11.27 -0.51
C ILE A 425 -1.04 -11.80 -0.19
N GLN A 426 -0.79 -12.18 1.06
CA GLN A 426 0.46 -12.72 1.62
C GLN A 426 1.76 -12.14 1.11
N ARG A 427 1.64 -10.90 0.62
CA ARG A 427 2.70 -9.96 0.37
C ARG A 427 3.33 -9.70 1.71
N LEU A 428 4.63 -9.91 1.74
CA LEU A 428 5.42 -9.54 2.89
C LEU A 428 5.51 -8.02 2.93
N PHE A 429 5.45 -7.48 4.14
CA PHE A 429 5.53 -6.06 4.38
C PHE A 429 6.28 -5.80 5.68
N HIS A 430 6.83 -4.60 5.80
CA HIS A 430 7.34 -4.10 7.05
C HIS A 430 6.18 -3.46 7.81
N PRO A 431 5.72 -4.04 8.93
CA PRO A 431 4.64 -3.46 9.68
C PRO A 431 5.10 -2.14 10.31
N LEU A 432 4.17 -1.21 10.48
CA LEU A 432 4.42 -0.08 11.36
C LEU A 432 4.50 -0.57 12.81
N LEU A 433 5.49 -0.08 13.53
CA LEU A 433 5.57 -0.21 14.97
C LEU A 433 5.28 1.15 15.60
N LEU A 434 4.19 1.19 16.35
CA LEU A 434 3.98 2.25 17.32
C LEU A 434 4.81 1.94 18.55
N ALA A 435 5.54 2.93 19.04
CA ALA A 435 6.22 2.86 20.32
C ALA A 435 6.13 4.20 21.07
N SER A 436 5.85 4.12 22.37
CA SER A 436 5.90 5.26 23.27
C SER A 436 6.54 4.88 24.59
N ALA A 437 7.34 5.79 25.14
CA ALA A 437 8.04 5.62 26.39
C ALA A 437 8.01 6.92 27.20
N ASP A 438 8.16 6.79 28.51
CA ASP A 438 8.34 7.93 29.39
C ASP A 438 9.72 8.57 29.13
N ALA A 439 9.75 9.87 28.82
CA ALA A 439 10.94 10.54 28.32
C ALA A 439 12.01 10.80 29.38
N ASP A 440 11.67 10.65 30.66
CA ASP A 440 12.57 10.89 31.78
C ASP A 440 13.15 9.58 32.33
N THR A 441 12.34 8.51 32.36
CA THR A 441 12.75 7.20 32.87
C THR A 441 13.14 6.21 31.78
N GLY A 442 12.73 6.44 30.53
CA GLY A 442 12.89 5.51 29.41
C GLY A 442 12.02 4.26 29.52
N ARG A 443 11.04 4.24 30.44
CA ARG A 443 10.13 3.10 30.62
C ARG A 443 9.10 3.08 29.50
N MET A 444 8.94 1.93 28.85
CA MET A 444 7.91 1.73 27.83
C MET A 444 6.51 1.97 28.41
N ILE A 445 5.73 2.81 27.72
CA ILE A 445 4.33 3.14 28.01
C ILE A 445 3.41 2.27 27.15
N HIS A 446 3.67 2.24 25.84
CA HIS A 446 2.87 1.48 24.90
C HIS A 446 3.71 1.08 23.68
N SER A 447 3.39 -0.07 23.10
CA SER A 447 4.01 -0.58 21.89
C SER A 447 3.03 -1.49 21.17
N LYS A 448 3.00 -1.41 19.83
CA LYS A 448 2.07 -2.21 19.02
C LYS A 448 2.50 -2.28 17.56
N PHE A 449 2.50 -3.49 16.99
CA PHE A 449 2.58 -3.70 15.55
C PHE A 449 1.24 -3.41 14.88
N LEU A 450 1.28 -2.74 13.74
CA LEU A 450 0.12 -2.42 12.92
C LEU A 450 0.31 -3.05 11.54
N SER A 451 -0.75 -3.67 11.02
CA SER A 451 -0.75 -4.37 9.72
C SER A 451 -0.77 -3.43 8.51
N MET A 452 -0.31 -2.19 8.68
CA MET A 452 -0.31 -1.12 7.69
C MET A 452 1.11 -0.63 7.49
N THR A 453 1.37 0.00 6.34
CA THR A 453 2.71 0.43 5.91
C THR A 453 2.85 1.93 5.73
N ASP A 454 1.74 2.67 5.69
CA ASP A 454 1.76 4.12 5.51
C ASP A 454 1.58 4.89 6.84
N PRO A 455 2.65 5.45 7.41
CA PRO A 455 2.57 6.21 8.65
C PRO A 455 1.85 7.55 8.50
N ASP A 456 1.76 8.14 7.29
CA ASP A 456 1.06 9.40 7.07
C ASP A 456 -0.47 9.24 7.21
N ILE A 457 -0.99 8.01 7.07
CA ILE A 457 -2.39 7.68 7.34
C ILE A 457 -2.62 7.54 8.85
N LEU A 458 -1.81 6.74 9.54
CA LEU A 458 -2.13 6.29 10.90
C LEU A 458 -1.57 7.14 12.04
N ALA A 459 -0.55 7.96 11.81
CA ALA A 459 0.19 8.63 12.90
C ALA A 459 -0.73 9.37 13.88
N GLN A 460 -1.63 10.21 13.39
CA GLN A 460 -2.50 11.00 14.25
C GLN A 460 -3.55 10.16 14.99
N ALA A 461 -4.15 9.17 14.32
CA ALA A 461 -5.15 8.30 14.94
C ALA A 461 -4.53 7.44 16.05
N MET A 462 -3.36 6.86 15.80
CA MET A 462 -2.67 6.02 16.77
C MET A 462 -2.07 6.83 17.93
N PHE A 463 -1.60 8.05 17.66
CA PHE A 463 -1.21 8.96 18.73
C PHE A 463 -2.40 9.35 19.61
N ALA A 464 -3.56 9.64 19.00
CA ALA A 464 -4.79 9.92 19.74
C ALA A 464 -5.23 8.74 20.61
N ASP A 465 -5.12 7.51 20.11
CA ASP A 465 -5.42 6.28 20.86
C ASP A 465 -4.54 6.15 22.12
N VAL A 466 -3.24 6.41 21.99
CA VAL A 466 -2.31 6.44 23.14
C VAL A 466 -2.74 7.50 24.17
N LEU A 467 -3.11 8.71 23.73
CA LEU A 467 -3.53 9.76 24.65
C LEU A 467 -4.85 9.42 25.36
N ILE A 468 -5.84 8.93 24.63
CA ILE A 468 -7.20 8.67 25.14
C ILE A 468 -7.24 7.42 26.02
N HIS A 469 -6.66 6.32 25.55
CA HIS A 469 -6.88 5.00 26.14
C HIS A 469 -5.73 4.57 27.06
N VAL A 470 -4.50 4.97 26.76
CA VAL A 470 -3.32 4.57 27.53
C VAL A 470 -2.97 5.60 28.59
N LEU A 471 -2.66 6.83 28.18
CA LEU A 471 -2.25 7.90 29.10
C LEU A 471 -3.43 8.54 29.84
N LYS A 472 -4.60 8.57 29.19
CA LYS A 472 -5.81 9.25 29.68
C LYS A 472 -5.54 10.71 30.07
N SER A 473 -4.56 11.34 29.42
CA SER A 473 -4.11 12.71 29.68
C SER A 473 -3.35 13.28 28.48
N LEU A 474 -3.26 14.60 28.41
CA LEU A 474 -2.41 15.33 27.47
C LEU A 474 -1.04 15.60 28.11
N PRO A 475 0.07 15.06 27.58
CA PRO A 475 1.41 15.31 28.11
C PRO A 475 1.85 16.75 27.88
N ALA A 476 2.79 17.23 28.70
CA ALA A 476 3.38 18.56 28.57
C ALA A 476 4.33 18.66 27.36
N GLU A 477 5.07 17.59 27.07
CA GLU A 477 6.02 17.50 25.95
C GLU A 477 5.98 16.12 25.29
N VAL A 478 6.12 16.12 23.96
CA VAL A 478 6.34 14.90 23.16
C VAL A 478 7.64 15.06 22.38
N ARG A 479 8.56 14.11 22.56
CA ARG A 479 9.80 14.00 21.79
C ARG A 479 9.60 13.07 20.61
N LEU A 480 9.98 13.51 19.42
CA LEU A 480 9.67 12.86 18.14
C LEU A 480 10.89 12.83 17.21
N THR A 481 10.90 11.88 16.27
CA THR A 481 11.75 11.95 15.07
C THR A 481 11.20 13.01 14.10
N ALA A 482 12.03 13.50 13.17
CA ALA A 482 11.60 14.51 12.19
C ALA A 482 10.41 14.04 11.32
N GLY A 483 10.39 12.76 10.92
CA GLY A 483 9.30 12.20 10.13
C GLY A 483 7.98 12.12 10.91
N THR A 484 8.03 11.66 12.16
CA THR A 484 6.82 11.59 13.01
C THR A 484 6.33 12.97 13.43
N ALA A 485 7.25 13.91 13.69
CA ALA A 485 6.96 15.33 13.91
C ALA A 485 6.15 15.95 12.76
N ARG A 486 6.59 15.77 11.52
CA ARG A 486 5.87 16.23 10.32
C ARG A 486 4.41 15.77 10.30
N ARG A 487 4.15 14.53 10.71
CA ARG A 487 2.80 13.92 10.68
C ARG A 487 1.91 14.38 11.83
N LEU A 488 2.49 14.58 13.01
CA LEU A 488 1.76 14.92 14.22
C LEU A 488 1.62 16.42 14.46
N GLY A 489 2.49 17.25 13.87
CA GLY A 489 2.55 18.69 14.09
C GLY A 489 1.20 19.40 14.09
N PRO A 490 0.32 19.19 13.09
CA PRO A 490 -1.02 19.79 13.08
C PRO A 490 -1.87 19.43 14.30
N LEU A 491 -1.88 18.14 14.70
CA LEU A 491 -2.62 17.65 15.85
C LEU A 491 -2.02 18.19 17.17
N LEU A 492 -0.69 18.20 17.31
CA LEU A 492 0.00 18.72 18.49
C LEU A 492 -0.25 20.21 18.68
N GLY A 493 -0.16 20.98 17.60
CA GLY A 493 -0.46 22.42 17.60
C GLY A 493 -1.91 22.70 18.02
N MET A 494 -2.86 21.93 17.50
CA MET A 494 -4.27 22.05 17.88
C MET A 494 -4.54 21.73 19.36
N LEU A 495 -3.80 20.78 19.95
CA LEU A 495 -3.94 20.40 21.37
C LEU A 495 -3.10 21.28 22.31
N GLY A 496 -2.19 22.09 21.77
CA GLY A 496 -1.25 22.89 22.55
C GLY A 496 -0.30 22.02 23.38
N ILE A 497 0.17 20.92 22.80
CA ILE A 497 1.21 20.04 23.33
C ILE A 497 2.56 20.52 22.81
N ARG A 498 3.58 20.61 23.66
CA ARG A 498 4.92 21.01 23.22
C ARG A 498 5.57 19.88 22.44
N GLU A 499 6.02 20.19 21.22
CA GLU A 499 6.80 19.28 20.40
C GLU A 499 8.30 19.52 20.56
N ARG A 500 9.09 18.44 20.58
CA ARG A 500 10.55 18.50 20.51
C ARG A 500 11.10 17.46 19.53
N ILE A 501 11.64 17.92 18.41
CA ILE A 501 12.30 17.06 17.42
C ILE A 501 13.69 16.66 17.94
N VAL A 502 13.99 15.37 17.92
CA VAL A 502 15.26 14.79 18.38
C VAL A 502 15.76 13.74 17.38
N HIS A 503 17.09 13.49 17.40
CA HIS A 503 17.70 12.48 16.54
C HIS A 503 17.60 11.05 17.07
N ARG A 504 17.38 10.88 18.39
CA ARG A 504 17.25 9.59 19.05
C ARG A 504 16.16 9.63 20.11
N LEU A 505 15.50 8.49 20.28
CA LEU A 505 14.44 8.28 21.26
C LEU A 505 14.78 7.02 22.07
N PRO A 506 15.66 7.10 23.09
CA PRO A 506 16.21 5.93 23.75
C PRO A 506 15.17 5.01 24.41
N GLY A 507 14.06 5.56 24.92
CA GLY A 507 12.97 4.78 25.48
C GLY A 507 12.18 4.03 24.40
N VAL A 508 11.95 4.69 23.26
CA VAL A 508 11.33 4.08 22.07
C VAL A 508 12.24 3.01 21.43
N GLU A 509 13.54 3.27 21.33
CA GLU A 509 14.53 2.31 20.81
C GLU A 509 14.50 1.01 21.63
N LYS A 510 14.52 1.11 22.97
CA LYS A 510 14.39 -0.05 23.87
C LYS A 510 13.04 -0.77 23.72
N ALA A 511 11.94 -0.01 23.57
CA ALA A 511 10.63 -0.59 23.35
C ALA A 511 10.58 -1.37 22.02
N ARG A 512 11.21 -0.83 20.97
CA ARG A 512 11.31 -1.47 19.67
C ARG A 512 12.13 -2.76 19.71
N GLU A 513 13.31 -2.73 20.33
CA GLU A 513 14.12 -3.93 20.55
C GLU A 513 13.33 -5.01 21.31
N ALA A 514 12.60 -4.63 22.36
CA ALA A 514 11.80 -5.56 23.15
C ALA A 514 10.62 -6.16 22.38
N GLU A 515 9.94 -5.40 21.50
CA GLU A 515 8.88 -5.95 20.65
C GLU A 515 9.42 -6.83 19.54
N VAL A 516 10.50 -6.43 18.87
CA VAL A 516 11.12 -7.21 17.81
C VAL A 516 11.62 -8.57 18.34
N ALA A 517 12.23 -8.59 19.53
CA ALA A 517 12.67 -9.83 20.18
C ALA A 517 11.52 -10.82 20.50
N LYS A 518 10.27 -10.35 20.63
CA LYS A 518 9.10 -11.24 20.78
C LYS A 518 8.69 -11.88 19.46
N VAL A 519 9.02 -11.24 18.33
CA VAL A 519 8.70 -11.71 16.98
C VAL A 519 9.74 -12.72 16.49
N GLU A 520 10.98 -12.69 17.00
CA GLU A 520 12.09 -13.58 16.61
C GLU A 520 11.85 -15.11 16.80
N GLY A 521 10.68 -15.52 17.31
CA GLY A 521 10.20 -16.91 17.19
C GLY A 521 9.63 -17.30 15.81
N TYR A 522 9.40 -16.33 14.91
CA TYR A 522 8.81 -16.51 13.59
C TYR A 522 9.52 -15.61 12.57
N PHE A 523 10.43 -16.21 11.79
CA PHE A 523 11.15 -15.65 10.63
C PHE A 523 12.25 -14.61 10.95
N SER A 524 13.45 -15.09 11.28
CA SER A 524 14.70 -14.37 11.02
C SER A 524 15.17 -14.60 9.58
N LEU A 525 15.86 -13.60 9.01
CA LEU A 525 16.47 -13.52 7.66
C LEU A 525 16.95 -14.84 7.04
#